data_AF-A0A4R3Z578-F1
#
_entry.id   AF-A0A4R3Z578-F1
#
_cell.length_a   1.000
_cell.length_b   1.000
_cell.length_c   1.000
_cell.angle_alpha   90.00
_cell.angle_beta   90.00
_cell.angle_gamma   90.00
#
_symmetry.space_group_name_H-M   'P 1'
#
loop_
_entity.id
_entity.type
_entity.pdbx_description
1 polymer ?
#
loop_
_entity_poly.entity_id
_entity_poly.type
_entity_poly.pdbx_seq_one_letter_code
_entity_poly.pdbx_strand_id
1 'polypeptide(L)' 'MPIDLQAGLYYYGLGLLKRENHLYCLVDLQTGEWYEKMTIYYIEKLLSQWNQIRISQYQ' A
#
# COMPACT_ATOMS: atom_id res chain seq x y z
N MET A 1 13.05 -3.33 2.43
CA MET A 1 11.63 -3.25 2.02
C MET A 1 11.59 -3.61 0.55
N PRO A 2 10.72 -4.54 0.11
CA PRO A 2 10.69 -4.92 -1.30
C PRO A 2 10.41 -3.69 -2.17
N ILE A 3 11.25 -3.44 -3.18
CA ILE A 3 11.06 -2.34 -4.14
C ILE A 3 9.67 -2.46 -4.81
N ASP A 4 9.23 -3.69 -5.05
CA ASP A 4 7.95 -4.03 -5.68
C ASP A 4 6.74 -3.52 -4.88
N LEU A 5 6.84 -3.49 -3.55
CA LEU A 5 5.75 -3.01 -2.70
C LEU A 5 5.57 -1.50 -2.81
N GLN A 6 6.68 -0.74 -2.75
CA GLN A 6 6.61 0.72 -2.87
C GLN A 6 6.14 1.14 -4.26
N ALA A 7 6.66 0.50 -5.32
CA ALA A 7 6.22 0.77 -6.69
C ALA A 7 4.73 0.44 -6.88
N GLY A 8 4.27 -0.69 -6.34
CA GLY A 8 2.87 -1.07 -6.38
C GLY A 8 1.96 -0.09 -5.65
N LEU A 9 2.35 0.40 -4.48
CA LEU A 9 1.58 1.43 -3.74
C LEU A 9 1.58 2.78 -4.47
N TYR A 10 2.72 3.17 -5.04
CA TYR A 10 2.83 4.43 -5.79
C TYR A 10 1.88 4.47 -7.00
N TYR A 11 1.67 3.33 -7.67
CA TYR A 11 0.66 3.21 -8.73
C TYR A 11 -0.75 3.60 -8.26
N TYR A 12 -1.09 3.32 -7.01
CA TYR A 12 -2.37 3.68 -6.40
C TYR A 12 -2.36 5.05 -5.72
N GLY A 13 -1.32 5.88 -5.93
CA GLY A 13 -1.19 7.18 -5.28
C GLY A 13 -0.87 7.09 -3.79
N LEU A 14 -0.30 5.96 -3.34
CA LEU A 14 0.00 5.71 -1.94
C LEU A 14 1.51 5.63 -1.67
N GLY A 15 1.93 6.30 -0.60
CA GLY A 15 3.25 6.17 0.01
C GLY A 15 3.23 5.19 1.17
N LEU A 16 4.41 4.66 1.51
CA LEU A 16 4.58 3.77 2.65
C LEU A 16 5.50 4.40 3.68
N LEU A 17 4.99 4.57 4.90
CA LEU A 17 5.70 5.26 5.96
C LEU A 17 5.93 4.35 7.16
N LYS A 18 7.20 4.15 7.53
CA LYS A 18 7.58 3.31 8.67
C LYS A 18 7.18 3.96 10.00
N ARG A 19 6.68 3.14 10.91
CA ARG A 19 6.33 3.49 12.29
C ARG A 19 7.06 2.56 13.26
N GLU A 20 6.87 2.85 14.54
CA GLU A 20 7.32 2.03 15.65
C GLU A 20 6.74 0.61 15.61
N ASN A 21 7.36 -0.31 16.37
CA ASN A 21 6.88 -1.69 16.56
C ASN A 21 6.67 -2.49 15.25
N HIS A 22 7.49 -2.24 14.23
CA HIS A 22 7.38 -2.88 12.91
C HIS A 22 6.04 -2.62 12.19
N LEU A 23 5.33 -1.56 12.57
CA LEU A 23 4.13 -1.10 11.90
C LEU A 23 4.46 -0.08 10.81
N TYR A 24 3.50 0.10 9.92
CA TYR A 24 3.56 1.01 8.79
C TYR A 24 2.22 1.72 8.62
N CYS A 25 2.25 2.91 8.03
CA CYS A 25 1.05 3.61 7.57
C CYS A 25 1.13 3.79 6.06
N LEU A 26 -0.02 3.67 5.41
CA LEU A 26 -0.19 4.20 4.06
C LEU A 26 -0.41 5.70 4.15
N VAL A 27 0.12 6.44 3.19
CA VAL A 27 -0.04 7.89 3.07
C VAL A 27 -0.62 8.18 1.70
N ASP A 28 -1.72 8.91 1.65
CA ASP A 28 -2.24 9.47 0.41
C ASP A 28 -1.25 10.54 -0.09
N LEU A 29 -0.70 10.34 -1.30
CA LEU A 29 0.32 11.23 -1.85
C LEU A 29 -0.25 12.56 -2.35
N GLN A 30 -1.56 12.65 -2.55
CA GLN A 30 -2.24 13.88 -2.97
C GLN A 30 -2.60 14.75 -1.77
N THR A 31 -3.15 14.17 -0.71
CA THR A 31 -3.66 14.92 0.46
C THR A 31 -2.65 14.97 1.62
N GLY A 32 -1.70 14.03 1.67
CA GLY A 32 -0.81 13.84 2.80
C GLY A 32 -1.49 13.16 4.01
N GLU A 33 -2.75 12.76 3.90
CA GLU A 33 -3.45 12.02 4.95
C GLU A 33 -2.85 10.63 5.13
N TRP A 34 -2.89 10.14 6.37
CA TRP A 34 -2.31 8.87 6.75
C TRP A 34 -3.39 7.94 7.27
N TYR A 35 -3.35 6.70 6.80
CA TYR A 35 -4.24 5.64 7.24
C TYR A 35 -3.72 4.99 8.54
N GLU A 36 -4.56 4.17 9.16
CA GLU A 36 -4.22 3.45 10.39
C GLU A 36 -2.94 2.62 10.27
N LYS A 37 -2.29 2.41 11.42
CA LYS A 37 -1.08 1.58 11.51
C LYS A 37 -1.42 0.12 11.22
N MET A 38 -0.63 -0.50 10.38
CA MET A 38 -0.80 -1.90 9.98
C MET A 38 0.54 -2.58 9.76
N THR A 39 0.52 -3.91 9.78
CA THR A 39 1.71 -4.71 9.48
C THR A 39 2.02 -4.67 7.98
N ILE A 40 3.28 -4.88 7.62
CA ILE A 40 3.68 -4.96 6.20
C ILE A 40 2.91 -6.07 5.46
N TYR A 41 2.65 -7.19 6.13
CA TYR A 41 1.88 -8.32 5.59
C TYR A 41 0.46 -7.91 5.17
N TYR A 42 -0.20 -7.09 5.99
CA TYR A 42 -1.55 -6.63 5.68
C TYR A 42 -1.56 -5.72 4.44
N ILE A 43 -0.54 -4.86 4.30
CA ILE A 43 -0.38 -3.98 3.14
C ILE A 43 -0.15 -4.79 1.86
N GLU A 44 0.70 -5.82 1.92
CA GLU A 44 0.93 -6.73 0.78
C GLU A 44 -0.37 -7.44 0.36
N LYS A 45 -1.18 -7.87 1.33
CA LYS A 45 -2.48 -8.51 1.05
C LYS A 45 -3.46 -7.54 0.39
N LEU A 46 -3.56 -6.30 0.87
CA LEU A 46 -4.38 -5.26 0.26
C LEU A 46 -3.95 -4.98 -1.19
N LEU A 47 -2.65 -4.79 -1.41
CA LEU A 47 -2.10 -4.55 -2.74
C LEU A 47 -2.39 -5.71 -3.69
N SER A 48 -2.26 -6.96 -3.22
CA SER A 48 -2.62 -8.14 -4.01
C SER A 48 -4.10 -8.15 -4.39
N GLN A 49 -5.00 -7.80 -3.46
CA GLN A 49 -6.45 -7.75 -3.73
C GLN A 49 -6.80 -6.65 -4.75
N TRP A 50 -6.24 -5.46 -4.60
CA TRP A 50 -6.45 -4.37 -5.56
C TRP A 50 -5.95 -4.73 -6.97
N ASN A 51 -4.80 -5.41 -7.05
CA ASN A 51 -4.27 -5.88 -8.32
C ASN A 51 -5.16 -6.95 -8.96
N GLN A 52 -5.71 -7.89 -8.18
CA GLN A 52 -6.64 -8.90 -8.68
C GLN A 52 -7.93 -8.28 -9.22
N ILE A 53 -8.54 -7.36 -8.46
CA ILE A 53 -9.76 -6.67 -8.88
C ILE A 53 -9.50 -5.91 -10.19
N ARG A 54 -8.39 -5.18 -10.27
CA ARG A 54 -7.99 -4.48 -11.49
C ARG A 54 -7.87 -5.42 -12.67
N ILE A 55 -7.16 -6.54 -12.53
CA ILE A 55 -6.98 -7.51 -13.63
C ILE A 55 -8.34 -8.03 -14.11
N SER A 56 -9.27 -8.33 -13.19
CA SER A 56 -10.61 -8.80 -13.55
C SER A 56 -11.48 -7.76 -14.27
N GLN A 57 -11.20 -6.46 -14.13
CA GLN A 57 -11.94 -5.39 -14.82
C GLN A 57 -11.50 -5.20 -16.28
N TYR A 58 -10.37 -5.78 -16.68
CA TYR A 58 -9.82 -5.69 -18.05
C TYR A 58 -9.87 -7.04 -18.79
N GLN A 59 -10.59 -8.03 -18.25
CA GLN A 59 -10.89 -9.33 -18.88
C GLN A 59 -12.32 -9.35 -19.39
#